data_AF-A0AAN9B1Y9-F1
#
_entry.id   AF-A0AAN9B1Y9-F1
#
_cell.length_a   1.000
_cell.length_b   1.000
_cell.length_c   1.000
_cell.angle_alpha   90.00
_cell.angle_beta   90.00
_cell.angle_gamma   90.00
#
_symmetry.space_group_name_H-M   'P 1'
#
loop_
_entity.id
_entity.type
_entity.pdbx_description
1 polymer ?
#
loop_
_entity_poly.entity_id
_entity_poly.type
_entity_poly.pdbx_seq_one_letter_code
_entity_poly.pdbx_strand_id
1 'polypeptide(L)'
;MDSVLFWVLLLSACVGLSSACSCFPEQGPERFCKYDIIVRGTAMAEYKELEEPLDHSDPYPEFNSFADWVYAVKVDRAIVMPRNMTTAKTVKIRTSTQDNLCGSRFALDIDYVFFASFNYDGEVETGLCDPNTPWDSLTEWDQELITDHIVDFCTNRDKPVTPPEP
;
A
#
# COMPACT_ATOMS: atom_id res chain seq x y z
N MET A 1 30.89 13.61 -35.95
CA MET A 1 30.78 13.54 -34.47
C MET A 1 29.34 13.77 -33.99
N ASP A 2 28.41 14.09 -34.90
CA ASP A 2 27.04 14.51 -34.56
C ASP A 2 26.09 13.33 -34.30
N SER A 3 26.34 12.16 -34.90
CA SER A 3 25.50 10.97 -34.72
C SER A 3 25.59 10.39 -33.31
N VAL A 4 26.80 10.39 -32.71
CA VAL A 4 27.01 9.86 -31.35
C VAL A 4 26.33 10.74 -30.30
N LEU A 5 26.36 12.07 -30.49
CA LEU A 5 25.70 13.01 -29.58
C LEU A 5 24.17 12.84 -29.61
N PHE A 6 23.61 12.57 -30.80
CA PHE A 6 22.19 12.30 -30.97
C PHE A 6 21.78 11.01 -30.23
N TRP A 7 22.53 9.92 -30.37
CA TRP A 7 22.24 8.67 -29.66
C TRP A 7 22.39 8.79 -28.14
N VAL A 8 23.37 9.56 -27.65
CA VAL A 8 23.55 9.82 -26.21
C VAL A 8 22.40 10.66 -25.64
N LEU A 9 21.94 11.69 -26.37
CA LEU A 9 20.78 12.48 -25.96
C LEU A 9 19.48 11.66 -25.96
N LEU A 10 19.32 10.77 -26.94
CA LEU A 10 18.14 9.91 -27.07
C LEU A 10 18.11 8.83 -25.98
N LEU A 11 19.26 8.25 -25.62
CA LEU A 11 19.38 7.35 -24.48
C LEU A 11 19.12 8.08 -23.16
N SER A 12 19.71 9.26 -22.95
CA SER A 12 19.49 10.08 -21.74
C SER A 12 18.02 10.43 -21.51
N ALA A 13 17.25 10.68 -22.58
CA ALA A 13 15.82 10.96 -22.49
C ALA A 13 15.00 9.73 -22.06
N CYS A 14 15.43 8.52 -22.43
CA CYS A 14 14.74 7.28 -22.06
C CYS A 14 15.00 6.83 -20.61
N VAL A 15 16.18 7.12 -20.04
CA VAL A 15 16.51 6.70 -18.66
C VAL A 15 15.79 7.55 -17.60
N GLY A 16 15.41 8.80 -17.93
CA GLY A 16 14.77 9.71 -16.99
C GLY A 16 13.31 9.42 -16.64
N LEU A 17 12.66 8.44 -17.30
CA LEU A 17 11.23 8.13 -17.13
C LEU A 17 10.94 6.68 -16.73
N SER A 18 11.92 5.90 -16.25
CA SER A 18 11.59 4.57 -15.70
C SER A 18 11.07 4.69 -14.26
N SER A 19 9.77 4.90 -14.10
CA SER A 19 9.10 4.52 -12.85
C SER A 19 9.06 2.99 -12.81
N ALA A 20 9.88 2.35 -11.97
CA ALA A 20 9.90 0.90 -11.88
C ALA A 20 8.62 0.33 -11.24
N CYS A 21 7.86 1.14 -10.50
CA CYS A 21 6.55 0.76 -10.01
C CYS A 21 5.48 0.97 -11.09
N SER A 22 4.76 -0.10 -11.42
CA SER A 22 3.58 -0.05 -12.30
C SER A 22 2.44 -0.84 -11.68
N CYS A 23 1.32 -0.18 -11.41
CA CYS A 23 0.15 -0.80 -10.81
C CYS A 23 -0.80 -1.31 -11.88
N PHE A 24 -1.23 -2.56 -11.75
CA PHE A 24 -2.25 -3.11 -12.63
C PHE A 24 -3.64 -2.69 -12.11
N PRO A 25 -4.47 -2.01 -12.91
CA PRO A 25 -5.80 -1.62 -12.46
C PRO A 25 -6.72 -2.84 -12.41
N GLU A 26 -6.92 -3.38 -11.22
CA GLU A 26 -7.95 -4.39 -10.95
C GLU A 26 -9.31 -3.70 -10.79
N GLN A 27 -10.33 -4.21 -11.49
CA GLN A 27 -11.71 -3.74 -11.40
C GLN A 27 -12.50 -4.61 -10.44
N GLY A 28 -13.62 -4.08 -9.92
CA GLY A 28 -14.54 -4.81 -9.07
C GLY A 28 -14.12 -4.92 -7.59
N PRO A 29 -15.05 -5.33 -6.72
CA PRO A 29 -14.80 -5.47 -5.27
C PRO A 29 -13.86 -6.64 -4.91
N GLU A 30 -13.66 -7.62 -5.79
CA GLU A 30 -12.77 -8.77 -5.59
C GLU A 30 -11.31 -8.39 -5.38
N ARG A 31 -10.90 -7.23 -5.91
CA ARG A 31 -9.54 -6.68 -5.74
C ARG A 31 -9.17 -6.46 -4.27
N PHE A 32 -10.18 -6.26 -3.42
CA PHE A 32 -9.96 -6.01 -2.00
C PHE A 32 -9.80 -7.29 -1.17
N CYS A 33 -10.18 -8.45 -1.71
CA CYS A 33 -10.16 -9.72 -0.96
C CYS A 33 -8.75 -10.31 -0.77
N LYS A 34 -7.72 -9.69 -1.35
CA LYS A 34 -6.32 -10.11 -1.21
C LYS A 34 -5.62 -9.51 0.02
N TYR A 35 -6.25 -8.52 0.67
CA TYR A 35 -5.66 -7.82 1.81
C TYR A 35 -5.94 -8.55 3.12
N ASP A 36 -4.91 -8.70 3.95
CA ASP A 36 -5.04 -9.31 5.26
C ASP A 36 -5.62 -8.33 6.30
N ILE A 37 -5.40 -7.03 6.07
CA ILE A 37 -5.83 -5.95 6.94
C ILE A 37 -6.48 -4.84 6.10
N ILE A 38 -7.71 -4.48 6.48
CA ILE A 38 -8.43 -3.32 6.00
C ILE A 38 -8.91 -2.56 7.22
N VAL A 39 -8.42 -1.34 7.41
CA VAL A 39 -8.80 -0.48 8.53
C VAL A 39 -9.11 0.93 8.06
N ARG A 40 -10.10 1.54 8.68
CA ARG A 40 -10.23 3.00 8.68
C ARG A 40 -9.47 3.54 9.89
N GLY A 41 -8.62 4.52 9.67
CA GLY A 41 -7.82 5.08 10.74
C GLY A 41 -7.01 6.30 10.32
N THR A 42 -6.37 6.90 11.31
CA THR A 42 -5.57 8.12 11.14
C THR A 42 -4.09 7.82 11.34
N ALA A 43 -3.22 8.25 10.41
CA ALA A 43 -1.77 8.18 10.59
C ALA A 43 -1.33 9.24 11.63
N MET A 44 -0.84 8.80 12.80
CA MET A 44 -0.51 9.71 13.92
C MET A 44 0.97 10.07 13.98
N ALA A 45 1.84 9.16 13.53
CA ALA A 45 3.27 9.38 13.53
C ALA A 45 3.91 8.58 12.39
N GLU A 46 5.04 9.07 11.89
CA GLU A 46 5.91 8.37 10.97
C GLU A 46 7.35 8.38 11.47
N TYR A 47 8.10 7.33 11.17
CA TYR A 47 9.55 7.32 11.29
C TYR A 47 10.16 6.50 10.16
N LYS A 48 11.43 6.78 9.84
CA LYS A 48 12.20 5.93 8.93
C LYS A 48 12.83 4.80 9.74
N GLU A 49 12.61 3.56 9.32
CA GLU A 49 13.33 2.41 9.82
C GLU A 49 14.32 1.93 8.76
N LEU A 50 15.54 1.64 9.19
CA LEU A 50 16.61 1.14 8.34
C LEU A 50 16.70 -0.37 8.59
N GLU A 51 16.61 -1.19 7.54
CA GLU A 51 16.82 -2.64 7.67
C GLU A 51 18.23 -2.97 8.16
N GLU A 52 19.23 -2.22 7.68
CA GLU A 52 20.63 -2.37 8.07
C GLU A 52 21.21 -1.09 8.69
N PRO A 53 22.12 -1.21 9.68
CA PRO A 53 22.89 -0.07 10.18
C PRO A 53 23.63 0.59 9.01
N LEU A 54 23.66 1.92 8.99
CA LEU A 54 24.39 2.67 7.96
C LEU A 54 25.83 2.17 7.85
N ASP A 55 26.17 1.53 6.74
CA ASP A 55 27.55 1.22 6.42
C ASP A 55 28.26 2.53 6.05
N HIS A 56 29.08 3.04 6.96
CA HIS A 56 29.87 4.25 6.72
C HIS A 56 30.92 4.08 5.61
N SER A 57 31.12 2.86 5.10
CA SER A 57 31.94 2.58 3.92
C SER A 57 31.15 2.58 2.61
N ASP A 58 29.81 2.64 2.66
CA ASP A 58 28.99 2.89 1.48
C ASP A 58 29.27 4.32 0.97
N PRO A 59 29.62 4.51 -0.31
CA PRO A 59 29.78 5.83 -0.90
C PRO A 59 28.49 6.68 -0.92
N TYR A 60 27.32 6.07 -0.70
CA TYR A 60 26.01 6.74 -0.71
C TYR A 60 25.12 6.34 0.49
N PRO A 61 25.55 6.59 1.75
CA PRO A 61 24.81 6.16 2.94
C PRO A 61 23.45 6.87 3.09
N GLU A 62 23.26 7.99 2.38
CA GLU A 62 21.99 8.72 2.32
C GLU A 62 20.98 8.09 1.35
N PHE A 63 21.45 7.29 0.38
CA PHE A 63 20.63 6.52 -0.55
C PHE A 63 20.38 5.11 -0.02
N ASN A 64 20.02 5.00 1.27
CA ASN A 64 19.61 3.71 1.81
C ASN A 64 18.28 3.30 1.16
N SER A 65 18.44 2.54 0.08
CA SER A 65 17.38 2.14 -0.82
C SER A 65 16.38 1.17 -0.16
N PHE A 66 16.77 0.63 1.00
CA PHE A 66 16.06 -0.38 1.77
C PHE A 66 15.50 0.22 3.08
N ALA A 67 15.36 1.55 3.16
CA ALA A 67 14.66 2.19 4.26
C ALA A 67 13.14 2.14 4.02
N ASP A 68 12.40 1.91 5.10
CA ASP A 68 10.93 1.95 5.13
C ASP A 68 10.42 3.15 5.91
N TRP A 69 9.31 3.71 5.43
CA TRP A 69 8.43 4.50 6.28
C TRP A 69 7.58 3.58 7.13
N VAL A 70 7.60 3.81 8.44
CA VAL A 70 6.72 3.11 9.38
C VAL A 70 5.74 4.12 9.96
N TYR A 71 4.45 3.92 9.67
CA TYR A 71 3.36 4.75 10.16
C TYR A 71 2.66 4.09 11.36
N ALA A 72 2.50 4.84 12.44
CA ALA A 72 1.65 4.46 13.55
C ALA A 72 0.21 4.92 13.26
N VAL A 73 -0.61 4.00 12.77
CA VAL A 73 -2.01 4.26 12.42
C VAL A 73 -2.90 3.96 13.61
N LYS A 74 -3.60 4.98 14.12
CA LYS A 74 -4.66 4.79 15.12
C LYS A 74 -5.88 4.23 14.41
N VAL A 75 -6.34 3.06 14.85
CA VAL A 75 -7.47 2.35 14.25
C VAL A 75 -8.78 2.93 14.78
N ASP A 76 -9.59 3.49 13.89
CA ASP A 76 -10.93 3.99 14.21
C ASP A 76 -12.00 2.91 13.93
N ARG A 77 -11.85 2.13 12.86
CA ARG A 77 -12.67 0.93 12.58
C ARG A 77 -11.84 -0.16 11.92
N ALA A 78 -11.85 -1.35 12.51
CA ALA A 78 -11.32 -2.56 11.87
C ALA A 78 -12.40 -3.18 10.97
N ILE A 79 -12.12 -3.33 9.68
CA ILE A 79 -13.03 -3.91 8.68
C ILE A 79 -12.63 -5.35 8.41
N VAL A 80 -11.39 -5.55 7.99
CA VAL A 80 -10.73 -6.85 7.89
C VAL A 80 -9.51 -6.81 8.78
N MET A 81 -9.42 -7.72 9.74
CA MET A 81 -8.27 -7.82 10.63
C MET A 81 -8.23 -9.19 11.28
N PRO A 82 -7.04 -9.82 11.44
CA PRO A 82 -6.90 -11.05 12.18
C PRO A 82 -7.45 -10.95 13.62
N ARG A 83 -8.07 -12.02 14.12
CA ARG A 83 -8.73 -12.02 15.44
C ARG A 83 -7.81 -11.66 16.60
N ASN A 84 -6.51 -11.94 16.50
CA ASN A 84 -5.52 -11.58 17.51
C ASN A 84 -5.19 -10.07 17.51
N MET A 85 -5.58 -9.32 16.48
CA MET A 85 -5.30 -7.89 16.33
C MET A 85 -6.54 -6.99 16.46
N THR A 86 -7.77 -7.54 16.45
CA THR A 86 -9.01 -6.73 16.45
C THR A 86 -9.19 -5.78 17.65
N THR A 87 -8.42 -5.97 18.73
CA THR A 87 -8.43 -5.07 19.90
C THR A 87 -7.32 -4.02 19.87
N ALA A 88 -6.45 -4.07 18.86
CA ALA A 88 -5.35 -3.13 18.68
C ALA A 88 -5.91 -1.73 18.38
N LYS A 89 -5.53 -0.76 19.20
CA LYS A 89 -5.85 0.66 18.98
C LYS A 89 -4.92 1.32 17.96
N THR A 90 -3.78 0.68 17.70
CA THR A 90 -2.76 1.19 16.79
C THR A 90 -2.15 0.03 16.02
N VAL A 91 -1.97 0.21 14.73
CA VAL A 91 -1.27 -0.72 13.83
C VAL A 91 -0.08 0.03 13.24
N LYS A 92 1.07 -0.64 13.19
CA LYS A 92 2.23 -0.14 12.45
C LYS A 92 2.09 -0.60 11.01
N ILE A 93 2.14 0.32 10.04
CA ILE A 93 2.10 0.01 8.61
C ILE A 93 3.41 0.46 7.98
N ARG A 94 4.09 -0.47 7.30
CA ARG A 94 5.35 -0.23 6.60
C ARG A 94 5.10 0.05 5.12
N THR A 95 5.96 0.84 4.51
CA THR A 95 6.01 1.03 3.06
C THR A 95 7.37 1.58 2.66
N SER A 96 7.85 1.24 1.46
CA SER A 96 9.17 1.70 1.01
C SER A 96 9.28 3.23 1.04
N THR A 97 10.47 3.74 1.33
CA THR A 97 10.74 5.18 1.20
C THR A 97 10.86 5.66 -0.25
N GLN A 98 10.91 4.75 -1.23
CA GLN A 98 11.12 5.09 -2.63
C GLN A 98 9.93 4.74 -3.53
N ASP A 99 9.50 5.69 -4.35
CA ASP A 99 8.38 5.52 -5.29
C ASP A 99 8.67 4.45 -6.36
N ASN A 100 9.93 4.31 -6.79
CA ASN A 100 10.34 3.28 -7.75
C ASN A 100 10.26 1.85 -7.17
N LEU A 101 10.22 1.70 -5.84
CA LEU A 101 9.95 0.46 -5.12
C LEU A 101 8.50 0.38 -4.60
N CYS A 102 7.59 1.12 -5.22
CA CYS A 102 6.18 1.18 -4.85
C CYS A 102 5.93 1.67 -3.41
N GLY A 103 6.79 2.56 -2.91
CA GLY A 103 6.57 3.28 -1.65
C GLY A 103 5.36 4.20 -1.69
N SER A 104 4.63 4.28 -0.58
CA SER A 104 3.52 5.21 -0.37
C SER A 104 3.85 6.25 0.69
N ARG A 105 3.31 7.46 0.53
CA ARG A 105 3.36 8.52 1.56
C ARG A 105 1.96 8.84 2.05
N PHE A 106 1.82 8.87 3.37
CA PHE A 106 0.57 9.23 4.02
C PHE A 106 0.76 10.54 4.79
N ALA A 107 -0.21 11.44 4.65
CA ALA A 107 -0.22 12.64 5.47
C ALA A 107 -0.61 12.28 6.91
N LEU A 108 0.10 12.86 7.88
CA LEU A 108 -0.27 12.73 9.28
C LEU A 108 -1.59 13.47 9.56
N ASP A 109 -2.30 13.01 10.59
CA ASP A 109 -3.58 13.54 11.07
C ASP A 109 -4.71 13.54 10.03
N ILE A 110 -4.57 12.79 8.94
CA ILE A 110 -5.61 12.54 7.96
C ILE A 110 -6.17 11.14 8.13
N ASP A 111 -7.50 11.03 8.06
CA ASP A 111 -8.24 9.77 8.11
C ASP A 111 -8.19 9.09 6.73
N TYR A 112 -7.75 7.84 6.70
CA TYR A 112 -7.63 7.01 5.51
C TYR A 112 -8.37 5.70 5.70
N VAL A 113 -8.71 5.06 4.59
CA VAL A 113 -8.79 3.60 4.56
C VAL A 113 -7.42 3.05 4.16
N PHE A 114 -6.86 2.17 4.99
CA PHE A 114 -5.63 1.45 4.74
C PHE A 114 -5.93 0.01 4.33
N PHE A 115 -5.33 -0.41 3.21
CA PHE A 115 -5.32 -1.76 2.70
C PHE A 115 -3.88 -2.28 2.79
N ALA A 116 -3.68 -3.30 3.60
CA ALA A 116 -2.36 -3.82 3.92
C ALA A 116 -2.37 -5.35 3.98
N SER A 117 -1.20 -5.93 3.77
CA SER A 117 -0.98 -7.37 3.85
C SER A 117 0.20 -7.67 4.76
N PHE A 118 0.34 -8.93 5.17
CA PHE A 118 1.54 -9.36 5.87
C PHE A 118 2.67 -9.67 4.90
N ASN A 119 3.85 -9.15 5.18
CA ASN A 119 5.07 -9.57 4.51
C ASN A 119 5.52 -10.96 5.03
N TYR A 120 6.62 -11.49 4.47
CA TYR A 120 7.16 -12.80 4.87
C TYR A 120 7.59 -12.87 6.34
N ASP A 121 7.93 -11.74 6.95
CA ASP A 121 8.32 -11.63 8.36
C ASP A 121 7.13 -11.40 9.30
N GLY A 122 5.91 -11.33 8.76
CA GLY A 122 4.68 -11.11 9.51
C GLY A 122 4.45 -9.65 9.92
N GLU A 123 5.19 -8.72 9.33
CA GLU A 123 4.96 -7.28 9.48
C GLU A 123 3.89 -6.80 8.50
N VAL A 124 3.18 -5.74 8.87
CA VAL A 124 2.10 -5.18 8.06
C VAL A 124 2.70 -4.19 7.06
N GLU A 125 2.55 -4.47 5.77
CA GLU A 125 3.06 -3.66 4.68
C GLU A 125 1.96 -3.16 3.73
N THR A 126 2.26 -2.05 3.07
CA THR A 126 1.43 -1.48 2.01
C THR A 126 2.31 -0.78 0.97
N GLY A 127 1.76 -0.48 -0.19
CA GLY A 127 2.47 0.18 -1.28
C GLY A 127 1.60 1.11 -2.12
N LEU A 128 2.22 1.63 -3.18
CA LEU A 128 1.65 2.61 -4.11
C LEU A 128 0.46 2.04 -4.89
N CYS A 129 0.44 0.72 -5.09
CA CYS A 129 -0.61 0.04 -5.84
C CYS A 129 -1.80 -0.38 -5.00
N ASP A 130 -1.71 -0.19 -3.69
CA ASP A 130 -2.82 -0.49 -2.80
C ASP A 130 -3.82 0.68 -2.79
N PRO A 131 -5.12 0.40 -2.68
CA PRO A 131 -6.17 1.41 -2.80
C PRO A 131 -6.32 2.24 -1.51
N ASN A 132 -5.20 2.60 -0.89
CA ASN A 132 -5.16 3.50 0.25
C ASN A 132 -5.59 4.90 -0.18
N THR A 133 -6.61 5.44 0.48
CA THR A 133 -7.12 6.76 0.10
C THR A 133 -7.71 7.48 1.31
N PRO A 134 -7.65 8.83 1.35
CA PRO A 134 -8.31 9.58 2.39
C PRO A 134 -9.80 9.24 2.44
N TRP A 135 -10.34 9.01 3.64
CA TRP A 135 -11.72 8.55 3.81
C TRP A 135 -12.72 9.51 3.14
N ASP A 136 -12.50 10.81 3.31
CA ASP A 136 -13.37 11.87 2.78
C ASP A 136 -13.27 12.03 1.25
N SER A 137 -12.30 11.39 0.60
CA SER A 137 -12.20 11.38 -0.87
C SER A 137 -13.03 10.28 -1.53
N LEU A 138 -13.49 9.29 -0.77
CA LEU A 138 -14.34 8.20 -1.25
C LEU A 138 -15.77 8.67 -1.49
N THR A 139 -16.43 8.04 -2.47
CA THR A 139 -17.88 8.21 -2.63
C THR A 139 -18.62 7.50 -1.49
N GLU A 140 -19.86 7.90 -1.20
CA GLU A 140 -20.70 7.22 -0.20
C GLU A 140 -20.84 5.72 -0.50
N TRP A 141 -20.98 5.37 -1.78
CA TRP A 141 -21.04 3.98 -2.24
C TRP A 141 -19.76 3.20 -1.94
N ASP A 142 -18.59 3.80 -2.16
CA ASP A 142 -17.31 3.14 -1.87
C ASP A 142 -17.13 2.96 -0.35
N GLN A 143 -17.54 3.96 0.44
CA GLN A 143 -17.52 3.87 1.90
C GLN A 143 -18.41 2.74 2.41
N GLU A 144 -19.65 2.64 1.91
CA GLU A 144 -20.61 1.57 2.25
C GLU A 144 -20.09 0.20 1.81
N LEU A 145 -19.61 0.08 0.57
CA LEU A 145 -19.04 -1.15 0.04
C LEU A 145 -17.91 -1.67 0.94
N ILE A 146 -16.94 -0.80 1.26
CA ILE A 146 -15.78 -1.14 2.07
C ILE A 146 -16.20 -1.52 3.49
N THR A 147 -17.14 -0.79 4.09
CA THR A 147 -17.45 -0.97 5.51
C THR A 147 -18.43 -2.09 5.81
N ASP A 148 -19.41 -2.30 4.94
CA ASP A 148 -20.58 -3.11 5.26
C ASP A 148 -20.71 -4.35 4.36
N HIS A 149 -20.09 -4.34 3.17
CA HIS A 149 -20.27 -5.42 2.18
C HIS A 149 -19.01 -6.20 1.84
N ILE A 150 -17.82 -5.64 2.07
CA ILE A 150 -16.57 -6.25 1.61
C ILE A 150 -16.31 -7.62 2.23
N VAL A 151 -16.62 -7.79 3.52
CA VAL A 151 -16.42 -9.04 4.25
C VAL A 151 -17.31 -10.13 3.69
N ASP A 152 -18.59 -9.81 3.47
CA ASP A 152 -19.56 -10.73 2.90
C ASP A 152 -19.20 -11.09 1.45
N PHE A 153 -18.76 -10.10 0.67
CA PHE A 153 -18.30 -10.32 -0.70
C PHE A 153 -17.13 -11.31 -0.73
N CYS A 154 -16.09 -11.06 0.07
CA CYS A 154 -14.90 -11.91 0.11
C CYS A 154 -15.17 -13.31 0.67
N THR A 155 -16.11 -13.44 1.61
CA THR A 155 -16.50 -14.75 2.19
C THR A 155 -17.31 -15.60 1.20
N ASN A 156 -18.09 -14.97 0.32
CA ASN A 156 -19.00 -15.67 -0.60
C ASN A 156 -18.43 -15.87 -2.02
N ARG A 157 -17.27 -15.29 -2.34
CA ARG A 157 -16.65 -15.35 -3.68
C ARG A 157 -16.52 -16.78 -4.24
N ASP A 158 -16.17 -17.74 -3.40
CA ASP A 158 -15.85 -19.10 -3.83
C ASP A 158 -17.06 -20.06 -3.76
N LYS A 159 -18.26 -19.56 -3.42
CA LYS A 159 -19.46 -20.38 -3.42
C LYS A 159 -19.87 -20.71 -4.86
N PRO A 160 -20.15 -21.99 -5.19
CA PRO A 160 -20.69 -22.34 -6.49
C PRO A 160 -21.96 -21.54 -6.74
N VAL A 161 -22.05 -20.89 -7.91
CA VAL A 161 -23.29 -20.27 -8.35
C VAL A 161 -24.29 -21.40 -8.59
N THR A 162 -25.16 -21.67 -7.62
CA THR A 162 -26.32 -22.53 -7.84
C THR A 162 -27.25 -21.82 -8.80
N PRO A 163 -27.57 -22.41 -9.97
CA PRO A 163 -28.56 -21.84 -10.88
C PRO A 163 -29.90 -21.62 -10.14
N PRO A 164 -30.66 -20.58 -10.49
CA PRO A 164 -32.01 -20.42 -9.95
C PRO A 164 -32.83 -21.68 -10.27
N GLU A 165 -33.50 -22.21 -9.25
CA GLU A 165 -34.42 -23.35 -9.39
C GLU A 165 -35.61 -22.93 -10.28
N PRO A 166 -36.01 -23.75 -11.26
CA PRO A 166 -37.00 -23.40 -12.28
C PRO A 166 -38.43 -23.21 -11.73
#